data_AF-A0A7L4PVE0-F1
#
_entry.id   AF-A0A7L4PVE0-F1
#
_cell.length_a   1.000
_cell.length_b   1.000
_cell.length_c   1.000
_cell.angle_alpha   90.00
_cell.angle_beta   90.00
_cell.angle_gamma   90.00
#
_symmetry.space_group_name_H-M   'P 1'
#
loop_
_entity.id
_entity.type
_entity.pdbx_description
1 polymer ?
#
loop_
_entity_poly.entity_id
_entity_poly.type
_entity_poly.pdbx_seq_one_letter_code
_entity_poly.pdbx_strand_id
1 'polypeptide(L)'
;LDAFRQYKNKFSNIAKRVPPGVDLDEIRAAVVRGKSIEQALAELEAEAAPPPRAEPAVEAPPSPVDERLLDLDGQVKRLRGYLQELTAEGNRQRAEIERLQRIIERQKSGEEERIRKDAEVIRRDAIIASQKKLLKKGEKQRKKQQGQIRRLKRFADLQKNGDWIPVKAAPALTRDAIRVLDDDLGIGEGDIIAVGRTDGWGPSIIEDLKNARIRALVAATPEKEASDERLAAACLEAELALLAGGAVELRMQGRTGTVSRLRLEAALAAWERDLDAYRRGKKTEMLESIFREYRSEREKEVRRHG
;
A
#
# COMPACT_ATOMS: atom_id res chain seq x y z
N LEU A 1 -39.53 -22.65 27.49
CA LEU A 1 -39.72 -21.47 26.59
C LEU A 1 -40.44 -21.82 25.28
N ASP A 2 -40.42 -23.08 24.83
CA ASP A 2 -41.05 -23.47 23.55
C ASP A 2 -42.59 -23.50 23.56
N ALA A 3 -43.22 -23.83 24.70
CA ALA A 3 -44.68 -23.80 24.84
C ALA A 3 -45.26 -22.40 24.57
N PHE A 4 -44.63 -21.33 25.10
CA PHE A 4 -45.11 -19.96 24.88
C PHE A 4 -45.06 -19.52 23.41
N ARG A 5 -44.06 -19.99 22.65
CA ARG A 5 -43.93 -19.68 21.22
C ARG A 5 -45.06 -20.31 20.39
N GLN A 6 -45.52 -21.51 20.76
CA GLN A 6 -46.62 -22.20 20.08
C GLN A 6 -47.99 -21.52 20.28
N TYR A 7 -48.23 -20.92 21.45
CA TYR A 7 -49.51 -20.27 21.77
C TYR A 7 -49.53 -18.75 21.52
N LYS A 8 -48.42 -18.15 21.08
CA LYS A 8 -48.28 -16.70 20.83
C LYS A 8 -49.37 -16.13 19.90
N ASN A 9 -49.71 -16.85 18.83
CA ASN A 9 -50.73 -16.43 17.88
C ASN A 9 -52.15 -16.50 18.48
N LYS A 10 -52.42 -17.49 19.33
CA LYS A 10 -53.71 -17.63 20.05
C LYS A 10 -53.87 -16.54 21.12
N PHE A 11 -52.81 -16.25 21.88
CA PHE A 11 -52.82 -15.18 22.90
C PHE A 11 -52.95 -13.78 22.30
N SER A 12 -52.35 -13.52 21.14
CA SER A 12 -52.54 -12.25 20.43
C SER A 12 -53.97 -12.07 19.91
N ASN A 13 -54.66 -13.15 19.53
CA ASN A 13 -56.05 -13.12 19.11
C ASN A 13 -57.01 -12.89 20.30
N ILE A 14 -56.71 -13.48 21.46
CA ILE A 14 -57.45 -13.26 22.71
C ILE A 14 -57.41 -11.79 23.14
N ALA A 15 -56.24 -11.15 23.11
CA ALA A 15 -56.09 -9.74 23.47
C ALA A 15 -56.91 -8.77 22.59
N LYS A 16 -57.35 -9.19 21.39
CA LYS A 16 -58.18 -8.39 20.49
C LYS A 16 -59.68 -8.64 20.62
N ARG A 17 -60.08 -9.80 21.14
CA ARG A 17 -61.48 -10.27 21.18
C ARG A 17 -62.12 -10.16 22.56
N VAL A 18 -61.35 -9.87 23.60
CA VAL A 18 -61.84 -9.77 24.98
C VAL A 18 -62.24 -8.31 25.30
N PRO A 19 -63.45 -8.06 25.84
CA PRO A 19 -63.87 -6.75 26.30
C PRO A 19 -62.98 -6.19 27.43
N PRO A 20 -62.78 -4.86 27.52
CA PRO A 20 -62.01 -4.26 28.61
C PRO A 20 -62.74 -4.48 29.95
N GLY A 21 -62.09 -5.20 30.88
CA GLY A 21 -62.64 -5.48 32.22
C GLY A 21 -62.49 -6.94 32.70
N VAL A 22 -62.06 -7.87 31.83
CA VAL A 22 -61.85 -9.29 32.17
C VAL A 22 -60.36 -9.61 32.29
N ASP A 23 -59.97 -10.43 33.27
CA ASP A 23 -58.58 -10.84 33.46
C ASP A 23 -58.10 -11.70 32.28
N LEU A 24 -57.14 -11.15 31.53
CA LEU A 24 -56.57 -11.78 30.34
C LEU A 24 -55.79 -13.04 30.69
N ASP A 25 -55.23 -13.14 31.88
CA ASP A 25 -54.38 -14.27 32.26
C ASP A 25 -55.22 -15.51 32.63
N GLU A 26 -56.44 -15.32 33.14
CA GLU A 26 -57.40 -16.41 33.38
C GLU A 26 -57.94 -17.01 32.07
N ILE A 27 -58.29 -16.17 31.09
CA ILE A 27 -58.70 -16.63 29.76
C ILE A 27 -57.55 -17.35 29.05
N ARG A 28 -56.31 -16.86 29.18
CA ARG A 28 -55.11 -17.53 28.63
C ARG A 28 -54.94 -18.92 29.26
N ALA A 29 -55.14 -19.06 30.57
CA ALA A 29 -55.08 -20.34 31.26
C ALA A 29 -56.19 -21.31 30.81
N ALA A 30 -57.42 -20.83 30.63
CA ALA A 30 -58.54 -21.63 30.15
C ALA A 30 -58.33 -22.16 28.71
N VAL A 31 -57.72 -21.34 27.83
CA VAL A 31 -57.40 -21.73 26.45
C VAL A 31 -56.23 -22.71 26.37
N VAL A 32 -55.25 -22.62 27.29
CA VAL A 32 -54.18 -23.63 27.41
C VAL A 32 -54.73 -24.98 27.88
N ARG A 33 -55.83 -24.99 28.66
CA ARG A 33 -56.56 -26.21 29.05
C ARG A 33 -57.48 -26.78 27.95
N GLY A 34 -57.52 -26.16 26.77
CA GLY A 34 -58.26 -26.68 25.60
C GLY A 34 -59.69 -26.18 25.43
N LYS A 35 -60.14 -25.21 26.24
CA LYS A 35 -61.48 -24.59 26.11
C LYS A 35 -61.49 -23.51 25.02
N SER A 36 -62.63 -23.30 24.36
CA SER A 36 -62.79 -22.23 23.38
C SER A 36 -62.89 -20.86 24.06
N ILE A 37 -62.55 -19.78 23.35
CA ILE A 37 -62.56 -18.41 23.90
C ILE A 37 -63.96 -18.02 24.40
N GLU A 38 -65.01 -18.44 23.67
CA GLU A 38 -66.40 -18.17 24.02
C GLU A 38 -66.86 -18.97 25.26
N GLN A 39 -66.40 -20.21 25.42
CA GLN A 39 -66.67 -21.01 26.62
C GLN A 39 -65.97 -20.43 27.86
N ALA A 40 -64.74 -19.94 27.70
CA ALA A 40 -64.01 -19.30 28.79
C ALA A 40 -64.68 -17.98 29.23
N LEU A 41 -65.19 -17.19 28.28
CA LEU A 41 -65.96 -15.98 28.59
C LEU A 41 -67.30 -16.30 29.27
N ALA A 42 -68.01 -17.34 28.80
CA ALA A 42 -69.28 -17.77 29.40
C ALA A 42 -69.11 -18.33 30.83
N GLU A 43 -68.01 -19.04 31.12
CA GLU A 43 -67.70 -19.49 32.49
C GLU A 43 -67.40 -18.30 33.42
N LEU A 44 -66.63 -17.32 32.95
CA LEU A 44 -66.35 -16.09 33.69
C LEU A 44 -67.61 -15.25 33.95
N GLU A 45 -68.52 -15.19 32.99
CA GLU A 45 -69.83 -14.53 33.16
C GLU A 45 -70.79 -15.34 34.05
N ALA A 46 -70.75 -16.67 34.00
CA ALA A 46 -71.54 -17.55 34.86
C ALA A 46 -71.05 -17.54 36.31
N GLU A 47 -69.75 -17.36 36.53
CA GLU A 47 -69.15 -17.21 37.86
C GLU A 47 -69.31 -15.79 38.43
N ALA A 48 -69.60 -14.81 37.55
CA ALA A 48 -70.01 -13.45 37.92
C ALA A 48 -71.53 -13.31 38.21
N ALA A 49 -72.32 -14.38 38.05
CA ALA A 49 -73.73 -14.39 38.46
C ALA A 49 -73.83 -14.53 39.98
N PRO A 50 -74.53 -13.63 40.68
CA PRO A 50 -74.62 -13.70 42.14
C PRO A 50 -75.35 -14.97 42.58
N PRO A 51 -74.92 -15.65 43.66
CA PRO A 51 -75.64 -16.81 44.17
C PRO A 51 -77.07 -16.42 44.58
N PRO A 52 -78.03 -17.36 44.51
CA PRO A 52 -79.41 -17.09 44.90
C PRO A 52 -79.46 -16.63 46.36
N ARG A 53 -80.24 -15.57 46.58
CA ARG A 53 -80.50 -14.95 47.88
C ARG A 53 -81.04 -15.99 48.86
N ALA A 54 -80.17 -16.50 49.73
CA ALA A 54 -80.57 -17.24 50.91
C ALA A 54 -81.31 -16.27 51.86
N GLU A 55 -82.48 -16.69 52.31
CA GLU A 55 -83.24 -16.05 53.38
C GLU A 55 -82.36 -15.89 54.63
N PRO A 56 -82.46 -14.78 55.40
CA PRO A 56 -81.80 -14.71 56.69
C PRO A 56 -82.51 -15.68 57.63
N ALA A 57 -81.87 -16.82 57.83
CA ALA A 57 -82.13 -17.70 58.95
C ALA A 57 -81.92 -16.91 60.25
N VAL A 58 -83.03 -16.77 60.98
CA VAL A 58 -83.17 -16.84 62.44
C VAL A 58 -81.85 -16.70 63.22
N GLU A 59 -81.80 -15.61 63.99
CA GLU A 59 -80.87 -15.39 65.09
C GLU A 59 -80.63 -16.68 65.88
N ALA A 60 -79.41 -17.22 65.75
CA ALA A 60 -78.88 -18.29 66.58
C ALA A 60 -77.66 -17.75 67.35
N PRO A 61 -77.43 -18.22 68.58
CA PRO A 61 -76.77 -17.49 69.66
C PRO A 61 -75.26 -17.30 69.41
N PRO A 62 -74.60 -16.36 70.12
CA PRO A 62 -73.20 -16.03 69.90
C PRO A 62 -72.28 -17.20 70.29
N SER A 63 -71.48 -17.67 69.33
CA SER A 63 -70.35 -18.59 69.52
C SER A 63 -69.48 -18.64 68.25
N PRO A 64 -68.20 -19.03 68.33
CA PRO A 64 -66.99 -18.21 68.27
C PRO A 64 -66.60 -17.80 66.82
N VAL A 65 -67.06 -16.65 66.34
CA VAL A 65 -66.65 -16.10 65.03
C VAL A 65 -65.36 -15.26 65.16
N ASP A 66 -65.00 -14.86 66.38
CA ASP A 66 -63.85 -14.02 66.66
C ASP A 66 -62.50 -14.74 66.46
N GLU A 67 -62.42 -16.05 66.79
CA GLU A 67 -61.14 -16.79 66.72
C GLU A 67 -60.63 -16.94 65.27
N ARG A 68 -61.51 -17.25 64.31
CA ARG A 68 -61.13 -17.36 62.89
C ARG A 68 -60.74 -16.02 62.28
N LEU A 69 -61.43 -14.93 62.64
CA LEU A 69 -61.08 -13.58 62.20
C LEU A 69 -59.73 -13.14 62.77
N LEU A 70 -59.48 -13.42 64.05
CA LEU A 70 -58.19 -13.17 64.70
C LEU A 70 -57.05 -13.97 64.06
N ASP A 71 -57.27 -15.24 63.71
CA ASP A 71 -56.28 -16.07 63.04
C ASP A 71 -55.96 -15.59 61.62
N LEU A 72 -56.97 -15.18 60.85
CA LEU A 72 -56.81 -14.59 59.52
C LEU A 72 -56.11 -13.22 59.58
N ASP A 73 -56.47 -12.36 60.52
CA ASP A 73 -55.77 -11.08 60.73
C ASP A 73 -54.31 -11.29 61.15
N GLY A 74 -54.04 -12.31 61.97
CA GLY A 74 -52.70 -12.73 62.31
C GLY A 74 -51.91 -13.23 61.10
N GLN A 75 -52.54 -13.99 60.19
CA GLN A 75 -51.94 -14.42 58.93
C GLN A 75 -51.66 -13.24 57.98
N VAL A 76 -52.62 -12.32 57.83
CA VAL A 76 -52.45 -11.11 57.01
C VAL A 76 -51.31 -10.25 57.55
N LYS A 77 -51.17 -10.12 58.88
CA LYS A 77 -50.08 -9.37 59.51
C LYS A 77 -48.72 -10.02 59.27
N ARG A 78 -48.63 -11.36 59.35
CA ARG A 78 -47.42 -12.13 58.99
C ARG A 78 -47.06 -12.00 57.52
N LEU A 79 -48.04 -12.11 56.62
CA LEU A 79 -47.86 -11.95 55.17
C LEU A 79 -47.43 -10.53 54.82
N ARG A 80 -48.00 -9.50 55.46
CA ARG A 80 -47.56 -8.10 55.31
C ARG A 80 -46.12 -7.90 55.79
N GLY A 81 -45.73 -8.52 56.90
CA GLY A 81 -44.33 -8.53 57.37
C GLY A 81 -43.40 -9.18 56.36
N TYR A 82 -43.76 -10.35 55.83
CA TYR A 82 -42.98 -11.05 54.81
C TYR A 82 -42.88 -10.24 53.50
N LEU A 83 -43.96 -9.59 53.08
CA LEU A 83 -43.95 -8.67 51.94
C LEU A 83 -43.03 -7.46 52.17
N GLN A 84 -42.99 -6.91 53.39
CA GLN A 84 -42.06 -5.82 53.74
C GLN A 84 -40.60 -6.27 53.73
N GLU A 85 -40.30 -7.46 54.25
CA GLU A 85 -38.95 -8.04 54.20
C GLU A 85 -38.52 -8.32 52.76
N LEU A 86 -39.38 -8.95 51.96
CA LEU A 86 -39.10 -9.29 50.57
C LEU A 86 -38.93 -8.04 49.69
N THR A 87 -39.71 -6.98 49.95
CA THR A 87 -39.54 -5.70 49.26
C THR A 87 -38.27 -4.97 49.70
N ALA A 88 -37.92 -5.01 50.99
CA ALA A 88 -36.66 -4.46 51.48
C ALA A 88 -35.45 -5.19 50.89
N GLU A 89 -35.50 -6.52 50.81
CA GLU A 89 -34.45 -7.33 50.20
C GLU A 89 -34.35 -7.11 48.69
N GLY A 90 -35.49 -7.02 48.00
CA GLY A 90 -35.55 -6.62 46.59
C GLY A 90 -34.94 -5.23 46.34
N ASN A 91 -35.17 -4.27 47.22
CA ASN A 91 -34.57 -2.93 47.13
C ASN A 91 -33.05 -2.96 47.37
N ARG A 92 -32.56 -3.76 48.32
CA ARG A 92 -31.12 -3.95 48.55
C ARG A 92 -30.44 -4.57 47.34
N GLN A 93 -31.03 -5.61 46.76
CA GLN A 93 -30.50 -6.27 45.57
C GLN A 93 -30.50 -5.31 44.37
N ARG A 94 -31.55 -4.50 44.18
CA ARG A 94 -31.58 -3.47 43.13
C ARG A 94 -30.46 -2.44 43.31
N ALA A 95 -30.23 -1.96 44.53
CA ALA A 95 -29.14 -1.03 44.82
C ALA A 95 -27.76 -1.64 44.54
N GLU A 96 -27.57 -2.93 44.84
CA GLU A 96 -26.33 -3.64 44.55
C GLU A 96 -26.15 -3.85 43.03
N ILE A 97 -27.23 -4.18 42.30
CA ILE A 97 -27.21 -4.27 40.84
C ILE A 97 -26.80 -2.92 40.24
N GLU A 98 -27.38 -1.80 40.67
CA GLU A 98 -27.00 -0.47 40.19
C GLU A 98 -25.55 -0.10 40.53
N ARG A 99 -25.04 -0.56 41.69
CA ARG A 99 -23.64 -0.38 42.06
C ARG A 99 -22.71 -1.17 41.14
N LEU A 100 -23.00 -2.45 40.92
CA LEU A 100 -22.21 -3.33 40.05
C LEU A 100 -22.26 -2.86 38.60
N GLN A 101 -23.42 -2.42 38.10
CA GLN A 101 -23.57 -1.83 36.77
C GLN A 101 -22.66 -0.60 36.60
N ARG A 102 -22.65 0.32 37.56
CA ARG A 102 -21.75 1.49 37.53
C ARG A 102 -20.26 1.11 37.53
N ILE A 103 -19.88 0.06 38.24
CA ILE A 103 -18.49 -0.44 38.23
C ILE A 103 -18.14 -1.01 36.85
N ILE A 104 -19.03 -1.81 36.27
CA ILE A 104 -18.85 -2.40 34.94
C ILE A 104 -18.73 -1.30 33.88
N GLU A 105 -19.58 -0.27 33.91
CA GLU A 105 -19.51 0.86 32.97
C GLU A 105 -18.19 1.62 33.10
N ARG A 106 -17.73 1.89 34.32
CA ARG A 106 -16.41 2.51 34.53
C ARG A 106 -15.29 1.67 33.97
N GLN A 107 -15.30 0.35 34.21
CA GLN A 107 -14.28 -0.54 33.65
C GLN A 107 -14.32 -0.56 32.13
N LYS A 108 -15.51 -0.69 31.52
CA LYS A 108 -15.69 -0.65 30.06
C LYS A 108 -15.18 0.66 29.47
N SER A 109 -15.54 1.79 30.06
CA SER A 109 -15.07 3.11 29.58
C SER A 109 -13.55 3.23 29.63
N GLY A 110 -12.91 2.71 30.69
CA GLY A 110 -11.46 2.69 30.81
C GLY A 110 -10.79 1.74 29.82
N GLU A 111 -11.36 0.57 29.57
CA GLU A 111 -10.89 -0.38 28.56
C GLU A 111 -11.01 0.20 27.14
N GLU A 112 -12.13 0.83 26.81
CA GLU A 112 -12.32 1.49 25.52
C GLU A 112 -11.33 2.64 25.31
N GLU A 113 -11.03 3.42 26.35
CA GLU A 113 -10.04 4.49 26.27
C GLU A 113 -8.63 3.92 26.05
N ARG A 114 -8.29 2.81 26.72
CA ARG A 114 -7.02 2.11 26.50
C ARG A 114 -6.92 1.58 25.08
N ILE A 115 -7.93 0.89 24.57
CA ILE A 115 -7.95 0.37 23.20
C ILE A 115 -7.80 1.51 22.19
N ARG A 116 -8.47 2.66 22.42
CA ARG A 116 -8.34 3.84 21.56
C ARG A 116 -6.90 4.38 21.56
N LYS A 117 -6.27 4.50 22.73
CA LYS A 117 -4.87 4.93 22.87
C LYS A 117 -3.91 3.94 22.21
N ASP A 118 -4.07 2.65 22.45
CA ASP A 118 -3.22 1.61 21.88
C ASP A 118 -3.33 1.58 20.36
N ALA A 119 -4.55 1.69 19.81
CA ALA A 119 -4.76 1.80 18.37
C ALA A 119 -4.10 3.06 17.78
N GLU A 120 -4.10 4.17 18.50
CA GLU A 120 -3.40 5.39 18.09
C GLU A 120 -1.88 5.23 18.13
N VAL A 121 -1.34 4.61 19.19
CA VAL A 121 0.09 4.30 19.30
C VAL A 121 0.53 3.41 18.15
N ILE A 122 -0.21 2.32 17.87
CA ILE A 122 0.10 1.42 16.74
C ILE A 122 0.11 2.18 15.40
N ARG A 123 -0.87 3.06 15.17
CA ARG A 123 -0.92 3.90 13.95
C ARG A 123 0.30 4.82 13.88
N ARG A 124 0.64 5.51 14.98
CA ARG A 124 1.81 6.40 15.05
C ARG A 124 3.11 5.62 14.85
N ASP A 125 3.25 4.44 15.44
CA ASP A 125 4.43 3.60 15.30
C ASP A 125 4.62 3.11 13.86
N ALA A 126 3.53 2.75 13.17
CA ALA A 126 3.59 2.41 11.75
C ALA A 126 4.07 3.60 10.90
N ILE A 127 3.57 4.80 11.19
CA ILE A 127 4.01 6.04 10.53
C ILE A 127 5.50 6.29 10.82
N ILE A 128 5.92 6.22 12.09
CA ILE A 128 7.32 6.41 12.51
C ILE A 128 8.23 5.40 11.80
N ALA A 129 7.83 4.13 11.71
CA ALA A 129 8.60 3.10 11.02
C ALA A 129 8.76 3.43 9.52
N SER A 130 7.69 3.86 8.87
CA SER A 130 7.72 4.28 7.46
C SER A 130 8.63 5.50 7.24
N GLN A 131 8.52 6.52 8.10
CA GLN A 131 9.34 7.74 8.05
C GLN A 131 10.82 7.42 8.31
N LYS A 132 11.13 6.57 9.29
CA LYS A 132 12.50 6.09 9.53
C LYS A 132 13.09 5.39 8.30
N LYS A 133 12.28 4.59 7.58
CA LYS A 133 12.71 3.93 6.34
C LYS A 133 12.99 4.94 5.24
N LEU A 134 12.15 5.96 5.08
CA LEU A 134 12.36 7.04 4.12
C LEU A 134 13.60 7.86 4.45
N LEU A 135 13.80 8.23 5.72
CA LEU A 135 15.01 8.93 6.18
C LEU A 135 16.28 8.14 5.86
N LYS A 136 16.32 6.83 6.19
CA LYS A 136 17.46 5.97 5.86
C LYS A 136 17.75 5.92 4.36
N LYS A 137 16.72 5.89 3.50
CA LYS A 137 16.90 5.94 2.04
C LYS A 137 17.46 7.30 1.60
N GLY A 138 16.90 8.39 2.11
CA GLY A 138 17.36 9.75 1.84
C GLY A 138 18.81 9.98 2.25
N GLU A 139 19.20 9.53 3.45
CA GLU A 139 20.58 9.64 3.94
C GLU A 139 21.57 8.85 3.09
N LYS A 140 21.21 7.64 2.65
CA LYS A 140 22.03 6.85 1.73
C LYS A 140 22.24 7.60 0.40
N GLN A 141 21.17 8.17 -0.15
CA GLN A 141 21.26 8.94 -1.38
C GLN A 141 22.12 10.20 -1.21
N ARG A 142 21.93 10.93 -0.12
CA ARG A 142 22.73 12.10 0.24
C ARG A 142 24.22 11.74 0.36
N LYS A 143 24.55 10.62 1.00
CA LYS A 143 25.94 10.13 1.11
C LYS A 143 26.51 9.77 -0.27
N LYS A 144 25.73 9.12 -1.15
CA LYS A 144 26.14 8.81 -2.53
C LYS A 144 26.47 10.10 -3.30
N GLN A 145 25.55 11.06 -3.30
CA GLN A 145 25.73 12.37 -3.97
C GLN A 145 26.89 13.17 -3.38
N GLN A 146 27.07 13.17 -2.05
CA GLN A 146 28.21 13.84 -1.42
C GLN A 146 29.54 13.20 -1.82
N GLY A 147 29.57 11.86 -1.98
CA GLY A 147 30.71 11.14 -2.54
C GLY A 147 30.99 11.54 -3.99
N GLN A 148 29.95 11.61 -4.82
CA GLN A 148 30.04 12.05 -6.21
C GLN A 148 30.57 13.50 -6.32
N ILE A 149 30.05 14.44 -5.54
CA ILE A 149 30.54 15.83 -5.50
C ILE A 149 32.02 15.89 -5.12
N ARG A 150 32.46 15.11 -4.13
CA ARG A 150 33.88 15.06 -3.75
C ARG A 150 34.76 14.55 -4.90
N ARG A 151 34.30 13.55 -5.64
CA ARG A 151 35.00 13.03 -6.82
C ARG A 151 35.05 14.06 -7.95
N LEU A 152 33.93 14.72 -8.23
CA LEU A 152 33.84 15.80 -9.23
C LEU A 152 34.74 16.98 -8.90
N LYS A 153 34.83 17.38 -7.62
CA LYS A 153 35.76 18.44 -7.19
C LYS A 153 37.21 18.06 -7.44
N ARG A 154 37.61 16.83 -7.10
CA ARG A 154 38.95 16.31 -7.43
C ARG A 154 39.22 16.32 -8.94
N PHE A 155 38.22 15.96 -9.73
CA PHE A 155 38.32 16.00 -11.19
C PHE A 155 38.48 17.44 -11.72
N ALA A 156 37.72 18.40 -11.19
CA ALA A 156 37.84 19.81 -11.56
C ALA A 156 39.18 20.42 -11.12
N ASP A 157 39.74 20.01 -9.98
CA ASP A 157 41.07 20.47 -9.55
C ASP A 157 42.18 19.94 -10.47
N LEU A 158 42.02 18.75 -11.06
CA LEU A 158 42.93 18.23 -12.08
C LEU A 158 42.88 19.04 -13.39
N GLN A 159 41.73 19.64 -13.75
CA GLN A 159 41.61 20.50 -14.95
C GLN A 159 42.43 21.79 -14.86
N LYS A 160 42.74 22.27 -13.66
CA LYS A 160 43.44 23.56 -13.46
C LYS A 160 44.91 23.52 -13.90
N ASN A 161 45.50 22.33 -14.00
CA ASN A 161 46.85 22.14 -14.52
C ASN A 161 46.78 22.07 -16.05
N GLY A 162 46.79 23.24 -16.70
CA GLY A 162 46.35 23.45 -18.09
C GLY A 162 46.93 22.55 -19.20
N ASP A 163 48.03 21.84 -18.95
CA ASP A 163 48.65 20.93 -19.92
C ASP A 163 47.95 19.57 -20.01
N TRP A 164 47.22 19.18 -18.96
CA TRP A 164 46.58 17.87 -18.83
C TRP A 164 45.07 17.99 -18.74
N ILE A 165 44.35 17.32 -19.65
CA ILE A 165 42.88 17.25 -19.64
C ILE A 165 42.49 15.97 -18.89
N PRO A 166 41.65 16.04 -17.85
CA PRO A 166 41.22 14.85 -17.16
C PRO A 166 40.16 14.09 -17.96
N VAL A 167 40.24 12.77 -17.86
CA VAL A 167 39.48 11.79 -18.61
C VAL A 167 38.73 10.88 -17.64
N LYS A 168 37.52 10.47 -18.01
CA LYS A 168 36.72 9.55 -17.21
C LYS A 168 37.07 8.13 -17.60
N ALA A 169 37.45 7.28 -16.65
CA ALA A 169 37.98 5.96 -16.93
C ALA A 169 36.97 4.85 -16.59
N ALA A 170 36.62 4.03 -17.57
CA ALA A 170 35.86 2.79 -17.41
C ALA A 170 36.78 1.56 -17.56
N PRO A 171 36.55 0.48 -16.81
CA PRO A 171 37.34 -0.74 -16.95
C PRO A 171 37.10 -1.45 -18.29
N ALA A 172 35.89 -1.38 -18.83
CA ALA A 172 35.51 -2.02 -20.09
C ALA A 172 34.41 -1.22 -20.80
N LEU A 173 34.27 -1.40 -22.12
CA LEU A 173 33.24 -0.75 -22.95
C LEU A 173 31.94 -1.55 -22.85
N THR A 174 31.44 -1.77 -21.63
CA THR A 174 30.20 -2.50 -21.36
C THR A 174 29.14 -1.55 -20.81
N ARG A 175 27.86 -1.92 -20.99
CA ARG A 175 26.73 -1.14 -20.48
C ARG A 175 26.81 -0.90 -18.98
N ASP A 176 27.21 -1.92 -18.24
CA ASP A 176 27.33 -1.82 -16.78
C ASP A 176 28.50 -0.93 -16.36
N ALA A 177 29.64 -1.02 -17.03
CA ALA A 177 30.80 -0.19 -16.72
C ALA A 177 30.54 1.30 -17.00
N ILE A 178 29.86 1.62 -18.11
CA ILE A 178 29.49 2.98 -18.48
C ILE A 178 28.42 3.53 -17.54
N ARG A 179 27.42 2.72 -17.19
CA ARG A 179 26.40 3.12 -16.21
C ARG A 179 27.02 3.41 -14.84
N VAL A 180 27.96 2.58 -14.39
CA VAL A 180 28.69 2.83 -13.13
C VAL A 180 29.51 4.12 -13.23
N LEU A 181 30.12 4.40 -14.38
CA LEU A 181 30.86 5.63 -14.62
C LEU A 181 29.96 6.87 -14.57
N ASP A 182 28.80 6.81 -15.22
CA ASP A 182 27.78 7.87 -15.20
C ASP A 182 27.22 8.09 -13.78
N ASP A 183 26.94 7.01 -13.05
CA ASP A 183 26.52 7.08 -11.65
C ASP A 183 27.58 7.72 -10.73
N ASP A 184 28.88 7.52 -11.02
CA ASP A 184 29.99 7.95 -10.17
C ASP A 184 30.50 9.36 -10.49
N LEU A 185 30.53 9.75 -11.77
CA LEU A 185 31.13 10.99 -12.28
C LEU A 185 30.21 11.77 -13.24
N GLY A 186 29.10 11.19 -13.69
CA GLY A 186 28.27 11.71 -14.78
C GLY A 186 28.98 11.61 -16.14
N ILE A 187 28.23 11.49 -17.22
CA ILE A 187 28.73 11.65 -18.59
C ILE A 187 27.96 12.80 -19.24
N GLY A 188 28.69 13.79 -19.74
CA GLY A 188 28.10 14.97 -20.36
C GLY A 188 28.87 15.43 -21.60
N GLU A 189 28.41 16.54 -22.14
CA GLU A 189 28.95 17.09 -23.39
C GLU A 189 30.43 17.46 -23.24
N GLY A 190 31.25 17.06 -24.22
CA GLY A 190 32.67 17.39 -24.26
C GLY A 190 33.58 16.52 -23.38
N ASP A 191 33.01 15.54 -22.66
CA ASP A 191 33.80 14.61 -21.87
C ASP A 191 34.62 13.66 -22.74
N ILE A 192 35.77 13.23 -22.21
CA ILE A 192 36.61 12.20 -22.82
C ILE A 192 36.50 10.96 -21.93
N ILE A 193 36.26 9.80 -22.54
CA ILE A 193 36.14 8.53 -21.84
C ILE A 193 37.28 7.62 -22.24
N ALA A 194 38.07 7.16 -21.27
CA ALA A 194 39.07 6.13 -21.45
C ALA A 194 38.51 4.77 -21.04
N VAL A 195 38.81 3.74 -21.83
CA VAL A 195 38.33 2.39 -21.58
C VAL A 195 39.47 1.38 -21.56
N GLY A 196 39.54 0.56 -20.51
CA GLY A 196 40.52 -0.51 -20.38
C GLY A 196 40.40 -1.59 -21.47
N ARG A 197 39.18 -2.14 -21.62
CA ARG A 197 38.88 -3.22 -22.57
C ARG A 197 37.75 -2.86 -23.53
N THR A 198 37.90 -3.19 -24.80
CA THR A 198 36.93 -2.88 -25.86
C THR A 198 36.09 -4.07 -26.30
N ASP A 199 36.14 -5.22 -25.64
CA ASP A 199 35.58 -6.49 -26.13
C ASP A 199 34.08 -6.72 -25.80
N GLY A 200 33.48 -5.83 -24.99
CA GLY A 200 32.12 -5.99 -24.48
C GLY A 200 31.10 -4.98 -25.00
N TRP A 201 31.35 -4.40 -26.17
CA TRP A 201 30.56 -3.30 -26.71
C TRP A 201 29.35 -3.77 -27.53
N GLY A 202 28.32 -2.93 -27.56
CA GLY A 202 27.16 -3.10 -28.43
C GLY A 202 26.81 -1.77 -29.09
N PRO A 203 26.02 -1.77 -30.19
CA PRO A 203 25.64 -0.56 -30.91
C PRO A 203 24.96 0.49 -30.02
N SER A 204 24.12 0.03 -29.09
CA SER A 204 23.41 0.88 -28.13
C SER A 204 24.35 1.71 -27.25
N ILE A 205 25.52 1.18 -26.90
CA ILE A 205 26.51 1.91 -26.10
C ILE A 205 27.06 3.10 -26.89
N ILE A 206 27.35 2.90 -28.17
CA ILE A 206 27.89 3.94 -29.03
C ILE A 206 26.83 5.03 -29.26
N GLU A 207 25.57 4.62 -29.45
CA GLU A 207 24.44 5.55 -29.51
C GLU A 207 24.26 6.34 -28.20
N ASP A 208 24.33 5.68 -27.04
CA ASP A 208 24.25 6.33 -25.72
C ASP A 208 25.37 7.38 -25.55
N LEU A 209 26.60 7.03 -25.94
CA LEU A 209 27.75 7.94 -25.90
C LEU A 209 27.63 9.10 -26.90
N LYS A 210 27.06 8.84 -28.09
CA LYS A 210 26.74 9.87 -29.09
C LYS A 210 25.68 10.83 -28.57
N ASN A 211 24.62 10.32 -27.95
CA ASN A 211 23.55 11.12 -27.37
C ASN A 211 24.06 11.98 -26.20
N ALA A 212 25.03 11.48 -25.44
CA ALA A 212 25.75 12.23 -24.42
C ALA A 212 26.74 13.28 -24.99
N ARG A 213 26.97 13.29 -26.31
CA ARG A 213 27.87 14.21 -27.04
C ARG A 213 29.27 14.28 -26.45
N ILE A 214 29.85 13.11 -26.20
CA ILE A 214 31.23 13.02 -25.74
C ILE A 214 32.20 13.52 -26.81
N ARG A 215 33.36 14.03 -26.37
CA ARG A 215 34.40 14.53 -27.28
C ARG A 215 35.21 13.41 -27.92
N ALA A 216 35.55 12.39 -27.14
CA ALA A 216 36.34 11.26 -27.63
C ALA A 216 36.25 10.04 -26.70
N LEU A 217 36.40 8.86 -27.31
CA LEU A 217 36.59 7.58 -26.67
C LEU A 217 38.05 7.14 -26.88
N VAL A 218 38.76 6.88 -25.78
CA VAL A 218 40.16 6.47 -25.78
C VAL A 218 40.24 5.00 -25.36
N ALA A 219 40.65 4.13 -26.27
CA ALA A 219 40.94 2.74 -25.91
C ALA A 219 42.31 2.67 -25.25
N ALA A 220 42.42 2.10 -24.05
CA ALA A 220 43.68 1.89 -23.34
C ALA A 220 44.48 0.71 -23.93
N THR A 221 44.50 0.60 -25.26
CA THR A 221 45.31 -0.34 -26.01
C THR A 221 46.65 0.31 -26.39
N PRO A 222 47.75 -0.45 -26.40
CA PRO A 222 48.99 0.00 -27.02
C PRO A 222 48.75 0.24 -28.52
N GLU A 223 49.50 1.19 -29.10
CA GLU A 223 49.20 1.97 -30.33
C GLU A 223 48.82 1.21 -31.62
N LYS A 224 48.76 -0.13 -31.63
CA LYS A 224 48.48 -0.94 -32.83
C LYS A 224 47.74 -2.27 -32.57
N GLU A 225 47.29 -2.57 -31.37
CA GLU A 225 46.47 -3.77 -31.17
C GLU A 225 45.03 -3.48 -31.55
N ALA A 226 44.65 -4.02 -32.72
CA ALA A 226 43.32 -4.09 -33.31
C ALA A 226 42.21 -3.66 -32.35
N SER A 227 41.94 -2.35 -32.31
CA SER A 227 40.60 -1.91 -31.97
C SER A 227 39.72 -2.61 -33.01
N ASP A 228 38.80 -3.47 -32.57
CA ASP A 228 37.92 -4.22 -33.46
C ASP A 228 37.57 -3.36 -34.68
N GLU A 229 37.86 -3.81 -35.90
CA GLU A 229 37.54 -3.03 -37.12
C GLU A 229 36.04 -2.64 -37.12
N ARG A 230 35.22 -3.50 -36.52
CA ARG A 230 33.80 -3.29 -36.25
C ARG A 230 33.53 -2.10 -35.31
N LEU A 231 34.31 -1.94 -34.25
CA LEU A 231 34.20 -0.81 -33.32
C LEU A 231 34.64 0.48 -34.01
N ALA A 232 35.76 0.44 -34.74
CA ALA A 232 36.23 1.60 -35.50
C ALA A 232 35.18 2.04 -36.53
N ALA A 233 34.60 1.10 -37.29
CA ALA A 233 33.52 1.38 -38.23
C ALA A 233 32.28 1.95 -37.52
N ALA A 234 31.83 1.35 -36.42
CA ALA A 234 30.67 1.83 -35.68
C ALA A 234 30.89 3.23 -35.06
N CYS A 235 32.10 3.52 -34.57
CA CYS A 235 32.48 4.85 -34.10
C CYS A 235 32.50 5.88 -35.24
N LEU A 236 33.02 5.52 -36.42
CA LEU A 236 32.99 6.39 -37.61
C LEU A 236 31.57 6.68 -38.07
N GLU A 237 30.68 5.68 -38.08
CA GLU A 237 29.26 5.86 -38.41
C GLU A 237 28.52 6.71 -37.39
N ALA A 238 28.89 6.59 -36.12
CA ALA A 238 28.34 7.42 -35.05
C ALA A 238 28.96 8.82 -34.95
N GLU A 239 29.97 9.13 -35.77
CA GLU A 239 30.78 10.36 -35.72
C GLU A 239 31.43 10.59 -34.34
N LEU A 240 31.91 9.50 -33.74
CA LEU A 240 32.50 9.48 -32.40
C LEU A 240 34.00 9.20 -32.52
N ALA A 241 34.83 10.12 -32.00
CA ALA A 241 36.29 10.01 -32.10
C ALA A 241 36.82 8.83 -31.29
N LEU A 242 37.41 7.84 -31.96
CA LEU A 242 38.08 6.70 -31.33
C LEU A 242 39.59 6.89 -31.41
N LEU A 243 40.24 6.99 -30.25
CA LEU A 243 41.67 7.27 -30.12
C LEU A 243 42.39 6.13 -29.37
N ALA A 244 43.64 5.86 -29.75
CA ALA A 244 44.50 4.93 -29.02
C ALA A 244 45.13 5.61 -27.79
N GLY A 245 45.21 4.89 -26.67
CA GLY A 245 45.72 5.42 -25.41
C GLY A 245 47.19 5.83 -25.46
N GLY A 246 48.00 5.15 -26.29
CA GLY A 246 49.39 5.54 -26.53
C GLY A 246 49.52 6.86 -27.30
N ALA A 247 48.68 7.07 -28.32
CA ALA A 247 48.71 8.29 -29.14
C ALA A 247 48.41 9.57 -28.36
N VAL A 248 47.69 9.43 -27.23
CA VAL A 248 47.17 10.54 -26.42
C VAL A 248 47.89 10.68 -25.07
N GLU A 249 48.93 9.86 -24.82
CA GLU A 249 49.66 9.78 -23.55
C GLU A 249 48.73 9.62 -22.33
N LEU A 250 47.85 8.61 -22.39
CA LEU A 250 46.87 8.34 -21.35
C LEU A 250 47.54 7.90 -20.03
N ARG A 251 47.29 8.64 -18.95
CA ARG A 251 47.67 8.27 -17.58
C ARG A 251 46.42 7.95 -16.77
N MET A 252 46.32 6.73 -16.27
CA MET A 252 45.16 6.26 -15.52
C MET A 252 45.42 6.32 -14.01
N GLN A 253 44.48 6.88 -13.25
CA GLN A 253 44.42 6.86 -11.79
C GLN A 253 43.05 6.32 -11.35
N GLY A 254 42.89 5.00 -11.41
CA GLY A 254 41.64 4.33 -11.05
C GLY A 254 40.51 4.67 -12.03
N ARG A 255 39.48 5.40 -11.57
CA ARG A 255 38.29 5.81 -12.37
C ARG A 255 38.41 7.18 -13.04
N THR A 256 39.54 7.84 -12.85
CA THR A 256 39.90 9.09 -13.52
C THR A 256 41.25 8.93 -14.17
N GLY A 257 41.50 9.62 -15.28
CA GLY A 257 42.80 9.67 -15.93
C GLY A 257 43.12 11.10 -16.36
N THR A 258 44.29 11.28 -16.95
CA THR A 258 44.69 12.52 -17.62
C THR A 258 45.28 12.22 -18.98
N VAL A 259 45.07 13.13 -19.92
CA VAL A 259 45.63 13.10 -21.27
C VAL A 259 46.32 14.41 -21.59
N SER A 260 47.36 14.35 -22.41
CA SER A 260 48.07 15.55 -22.88
C SER A 260 47.20 16.31 -23.88
N ARG A 261 47.01 17.62 -23.66
CA ARG A 261 46.20 18.46 -24.56
C ARG A 261 46.73 18.44 -25.99
N LEU A 262 48.05 18.62 -26.17
CA LEU A 262 48.69 18.70 -27.48
C LEU A 262 48.51 17.39 -28.27
N ARG A 263 48.72 16.25 -27.61
CA ARG A 263 48.56 14.92 -28.21
C ARG A 263 47.11 14.62 -28.56
N LEU A 264 46.18 14.99 -27.67
CA LEU A 264 44.74 14.83 -27.91
C LEU A 264 44.29 15.63 -29.14
N GLU A 265 44.66 16.90 -29.25
CA GLU A 265 44.28 17.74 -30.40
C GLU A 265 44.87 17.22 -31.71
N ALA A 266 46.13 16.76 -31.70
CA ALA A 266 46.73 16.13 -32.86
C ALA A 266 46.02 14.84 -33.28
N ALA A 267 45.62 14.01 -32.31
CA ALA A 267 44.92 12.75 -32.55
C ALA A 267 43.48 12.99 -33.05
N LEU A 268 42.77 13.98 -32.51
CA LEU A 268 41.46 14.41 -33.01
C LEU A 268 41.55 14.91 -34.45
N ALA A 269 42.55 15.75 -34.77
CA ALA A 269 42.76 16.24 -36.13
C ALA A 269 43.11 15.11 -37.11
N ALA A 270 43.80 14.06 -36.67
CA ALA A 270 44.03 12.87 -37.48
C ALA A 270 42.72 12.11 -37.75
N TRP A 271 41.93 11.88 -36.71
CA TRP A 271 40.64 11.20 -36.83
C TRP A 271 39.64 11.97 -37.71
N GLU A 272 39.60 13.31 -37.63
CA GLU A 272 38.76 14.13 -38.51
C GLU A 272 39.10 13.92 -39.99
N ARG A 273 40.39 13.78 -40.33
CA ARG A 273 40.82 13.47 -41.71
C ARG A 273 40.32 12.09 -42.16
N ASP A 274 40.34 11.11 -41.26
CA ASP A 274 39.86 9.76 -41.53
C ASP A 274 38.33 9.74 -41.71
N LEU A 275 37.60 10.50 -40.87
CA LEU A 275 36.15 10.68 -41.01
C LEU A 275 35.79 11.36 -42.33
N ASP A 276 36.52 12.37 -42.75
CA ASP A 276 36.30 13.05 -44.03
C ASP A 276 36.60 12.13 -45.22
N ALA A 277 37.64 11.30 -45.13
CA ALA A 277 37.92 10.28 -46.13
C ALA A 277 36.78 9.26 -46.22
N TYR A 278 36.26 8.80 -45.07
CA TYR A 278 35.13 7.88 -45.00
C TYR A 278 33.84 8.50 -45.57
N ARG A 279 33.54 9.76 -45.24
CA ARG A 279 32.39 10.50 -45.82
C ARG A 279 32.51 10.65 -47.33
N ARG A 280 33.72 10.90 -47.87
CA ARG A 280 33.95 10.96 -49.32
C ARG A 280 33.69 9.59 -49.96
N GLY A 281 34.18 8.50 -49.36
CA GLY A 281 33.94 7.13 -49.83
C GLY A 281 32.46 6.73 -49.84
N LYS A 282 31.73 7.00 -48.75
CA LYS A 282 30.27 6.74 -48.71
C LYS A 282 29.49 7.55 -49.74
N LYS A 283 29.88 8.80 -50.00
CA LYS A 283 29.26 9.63 -51.05
C LYS A 283 29.49 9.02 -52.44
N THR A 284 30.69 8.52 -52.74
CA THR A 284 30.96 7.86 -54.03
C THR A 284 30.17 6.57 -54.18
N GLU A 285 30.10 5.73 -53.14
CA GLU A 285 29.31 4.50 -53.15
C GLU A 285 27.80 4.77 -53.33
N MET A 286 27.29 5.81 -52.67
CA MET A 286 25.89 6.24 -52.81
C MET A 286 25.59 6.74 -54.24
N LEU A 287 26.51 7.49 -54.84
CA LEU A 287 26.34 7.91 -56.24
C LEU A 287 26.34 6.70 -57.18
N GLU A 288 27.25 5.75 -56.97
CA GLU A 288 27.31 4.51 -57.76
C GLU A 288 26.05 3.64 -57.60
N SER A 289 25.46 3.56 -56.40
CA SER A 289 24.23 2.80 -56.19
C SER A 289 23.06 3.42 -56.94
N ILE A 290 22.93 4.76 -56.92
CA ILE A 290 21.92 5.50 -57.70
C ILE A 290 22.14 5.28 -59.20
N PHE A 291 23.38 5.34 -59.68
CA PHE A 291 23.69 5.06 -61.09
C PHE A 291 23.33 3.61 -61.49
N ARG A 292 23.61 2.63 -60.62
CA ARG A 292 23.23 1.22 -60.84
C ARG A 292 21.72 1.03 -60.88
N GLU A 293 20.99 1.65 -59.96
CA GLU A 293 19.53 1.61 -59.90
C GLU A 293 18.93 2.23 -61.17
N TYR A 294 19.36 3.45 -61.53
CA TYR A 294 18.94 4.14 -62.74
C TYR A 294 19.22 3.34 -64.03
N ARG A 295 20.40 2.70 -64.12
CA ARG A 295 20.73 1.82 -65.25
C ARG A 295 19.80 0.62 -65.31
N SER A 296 19.50 0.01 -64.17
CA SER A 296 18.61 -1.15 -64.10
C SER A 296 17.14 -0.80 -64.43
N GLU A 297 16.69 0.41 -64.07
CA GLU A 297 15.35 0.90 -64.42
C GLU A 297 15.23 1.21 -65.92
N ARG A 298 16.24 1.87 -66.49
CA ARG A 298 16.35 2.10 -67.95
C ARG A 298 16.32 0.80 -68.75
N GLU A 299 17.07 -0.23 -68.32
CA GLU A 299 17.06 -1.54 -68.98
C GLU A 299 15.69 -2.24 -68.89
N LYS A 300 14.96 -2.04 -67.79
CA LYS A 300 13.59 -2.56 -67.62
C LYS A 300 12.57 -1.80 -68.47
N GLU A 301 12.69 -0.48 -68.58
CA GLU A 301 11.82 0.34 -69.43
C GLU A 301 11.99 0.01 -70.92
N VAL A 302 13.24 -0.13 -71.37
CA VAL A 302 13.54 -0.53 -72.76
C VAL A 302 12.99 -1.91 -73.08
N ARG A 303 13.01 -2.87 -72.13
CA ARG A 303 12.39 -4.19 -72.30
C ARG A 303 10.86 -4.20 -72.21
N ARG A 304 10.23 -3.15 -71.68
CA ARG A 304 8.76 -3.04 -71.60
C ARG A 304 8.16 -2.33 -72.81
N HIS A 305 8.94 -1.48 -73.48
CA HIS A 305 8.49 -0.67 -74.62
C HIS A 305 9.07 -1.10 -75.98
N GLY A 306 9.92 -2.13 -76.03
CA GLY A 306 10.38 -2.79 -77.26
C GLY A 306 9.81 -4.20 -77.36
#